data_AF-A0A9W4U5F5-F1
#
_entry.id   AF-A0A9W4U5F5-F1
#
_cell.length_a   1.000
_cell.length_b   1.000
_cell.length_c   1.000
_cell.angle_alpha   90.00
_cell.angle_beta   90.00
_cell.angle_gamma   90.00
#
_symmetry.space_group_name_H-M   'P 1'
#
loop_
_entity.id
_entity.type
_entity.pdbx_description
1 polymer ?
#
loop_
_entity_poly.entity_id
_entity_poly.type
_entity_poly.pdbx_seq_one_letter_code
_entity_poly.pdbx_strand_id
1 'polypeptide(L)'
;MEWHHSPGPLETSLEYFFNQRQGENREIVDLHPDDSDWLTACWVLKIALAHTVIEDRVRGPFPLCHLDLHFGNLLFDDEYNLTGVIDWSNAQAAPLEQLSVCPELVIFPGLSQEKNQPIVDFKTLVIQFLKEMENEISKGVGKSTPLDEQQENMEQSQHLTRLSTYMASESAEVMHRQYMAPPKGSLWASKRVVKLIYGDNISWEQLRKVYGCMPLL
;
A
#
# COMPACT_ATOMS: atom_id res chain seq x y z
N MET A 1 -4.98 -5.72 19.43
CA MET A 1 -3.95 -5.92 18.40
C MET A 1 -3.45 -4.53 18.07
N GLU A 2 -2.21 -4.19 18.41
CA GLU A 2 -1.67 -2.87 18.07
C GLU A 2 -1.41 -2.85 16.56
N TRP A 3 -2.10 -1.99 15.82
CA TRP A 3 -1.97 -1.90 14.35
C TRP A 3 -0.60 -1.40 13.90
N HIS A 4 0.19 -0.76 14.78
CA HIS A 4 1.57 -0.35 14.53
C HIS A 4 2.47 -0.56 15.75
N HIS A 5 3.71 -0.97 15.49
CA HIS A 5 4.71 -1.29 16.51
C HIS A 5 5.37 -0.08 17.19
N SER A 6 5.14 1.14 16.71
CA SER A 6 5.61 2.37 17.36
C SER A 6 4.51 3.44 17.27
N PRO A 7 4.09 4.05 18.39
CA PRO A 7 3.25 5.23 18.33
C PRO A 7 4.07 6.39 17.74
N GLY A 8 3.46 7.14 16.82
CA GLY A 8 4.07 8.28 16.17
C GLY A 8 4.30 9.49 17.12
N PRO A 9 4.53 10.70 16.56
CA PRO A 9 4.39 11.04 15.14
C PRO A 9 5.55 10.54 14.29
N LEU A 10 5.23 10.11 13.07
CA LEU A 10 6.20 9.74 12.04
C LEU A 10 6.20 10.86 10.99
N GLU A 11 7.37 11.25 10.50
CA GLU A 11 7.49 12.40 9.59
C GLU A 11 7.22 12.03 8.13
N THR A 12 7.41 10.76 7.78
CA THR A 12 7.35 10.30 6.39
C THR A 12 6.54 9.03 6.21
N SER A 13 6.02 8.82 4.99
CA SER A 13 5.40 7.54 4.61
C SER A 13 6.40 6.37 4.71
N LEU A 14 7.67 6.61 4.39
CA LEU A 14 8.71 5.59 4.55
C LEU A 14 8.87 5.16 6.00
N GLU A 15 8.96 6.09 6.96
CA GLU A 15 9.04 5.78 8.39
C GLU A 15 7.81 5.03 8.88
N TYR A 16 6.62 5.41 8.41
CA TYR A 16 5.37 4.72 8.70
C TYR A 16 5.45 3.23 8.36
N PHE A 17 5.77 2.89 7.11
CA PHE A 17 5.80 1.51 6.69
C PHE A 17 7.03 0.76 7.22
N PHE A 18 8.16 1.45 7.39
CA PHE A 18 9.38 0.89 7.94
C PHE A 18 9.20 0.41 9.38
N ASN A 19 8.60 1.23 10.24
CA ASN A 19 8.40 0.86 11.65
C ASN A 19 7.49 -0.36 11.81
N GLN A 20 6.43 -0.45 11.01
CA GLN A 20 5.59 -1.64 10.98
C GLN A 20 6.36 -2.87 10.50
N ARG A 21 7.04 -2.77 9.35
CA ARG A 21 7.85 -3.87 8.78
C ARG A 21 8.91 -4.36 9.75
N GLN A 22 9.59 -3.47 10.48
CA GLN A 22 10.59 -3.87 11.46
C GLN A 22 9.99 -4.69 12.60
N GLY A 23 8.80 -4.34 13.08
CA GLY A 23 8.14 -5.13 14.11
C GLY A 23 7.65 -6.49 13.62
N GLU A 24 7.04 -6.56 12.43
CA GLU A 24 6.66 -7.82 11.80
C GLU A 24 7.90 -8.70 11.54
N ASN A 25 9.01 -8.10 11.09
CA ASN A 25 10.24 -8.84 10.87
C ASN A 25 10.84 -9.42 12.16
N ARG A 26 10.73 -8.73 13.30
CA ARG A 26 11.12 -9.30 14.60
C ARG A 26 10.30 -10.54 14.91
N GLU A 27 8.98 -10.47 14.73
CA GLU A 27 8.10 -11.63 14.94
C GLU A 27 8.45 -12.79 13.99
N ILE A 28 8.75 -12.51 12.72
CA ILE A 28 9.17 -13.55 11.75
C ILE A 28 10.47 -14.23 12.19
N VAL A 29 11.47 -13.45 12.60
CA VAL A 29 12.77 -13.99 13.06
C VAL A 29 12.59 -14.82 14.33
N ASP A 30 11.74 -14.39 15.26
CA ASP A 30 11.43 -15.15 16.49
C ASP A 30 10.72 -16.48 16.18
N LEU A 31 9.84 -16.50 15.17
CA LEU A 31 9.13 -17.70 14.72
C LEU A 31 10.02 -18.67 13.92
N HIS A 32 11.06 -18.16 13.26
CA HIS A 32 11.92 -18.90 12.35
C HIS A 32 13.41 -18.63 12.64
N PRO A 33 13.90 -18.97 13.85
CA PRO A 33 15.26 -18.67 14.24
C PRO A 33 16.26 -19.40 13.34
N ASP A 34 17.33 -18.71 12.98
CA ASP A 34 18.46 -19.21 12.18
C ASP A 34 18.09 -19.73 10.77
N ASP A 35 16.90 -19.43 10.27
CA ASP A 35 16.49 -19.82 8.92
C ASP A 35 16.83 -18.74 7.88
N SER A 36 17.80 -19.07 7.03
CA SER A 36 18.30 -18.17 5.99
C SER A 36 17.23 -17.74 4.97
N ASP A 37 16.24 -18.58 4.69
CA ASP A 37 15.17 -18.25 3.74
C ASP A 37 14.23 -17.21 4.36
N TRP A 38 13.90 -17.35 5.64
CA TRP A 38 13.07 -16.37 6.36
C TRP A 38 13.80 -15.06 6.62
N LEU A 39 15.09 -15.11 6.95
CA LEU A 39 15.91 -13.89 7.08
C LEU A 39 16.00 -13.15 5.74
N THR A 40 16.14 -13.88 4.63
CA THR A 40 16.10 -13.31 3.28
C THR A 40 14.75 -12.68 2.98
N ALA A 41 13.64 -13.32 3.37
CA ALA A 41 12.31 -12.77 3.21
C ALA A 41 12.15 -11.42 3.95
N CYS A 42 12.62 -11.33 5.19
CA CYS A 42 12.60 -10.10 5.97
C CYS A 42 13.37 -8.96 5.26
N TRP A 43 14.56 -9.26 4.73
CA TRP A 43 15.36 -8.29 3.97
C TRP A 43 14.67 -7.83 2.68
N VAL A 44 14.13 -8.77 1.90
CA VAL A 44 13.40 -8.45 0.67
C VAL A 44 12.22 -7.54 0.95
N LEU A 45 11.38 -7.86 1.95
CA LEU A 45 10.21 -7.06 2.29
C LEU A 45 10.60 -5.69 2.85
N LYS A 46 11.71 -5.60 3.59
CA LYS A 46 12.29 -4.33 4.06
C LYS A 46 12.75 -3.45 2.89
N ILE A 47 13.46 -4.01 1.91
CA ILE A 47 13.93 -3.29 0.72
C ILE A 47 12.76 -2.87 -0.17
N ALA A 48 11.73 -3.71 -0.26
CA ALA A 48 10.54 -3.44 -1.05
C ALA A 48 9.86 -2.10 -0.70
N LEU A 49 9.99 -1.63 0.55
CA LEU A 49 9.48 -0.32 0.98
C LEU A 49 9.93 0.83 0.06
N ALA A 50 11.19 0.84 -0.35
CA ALA A 50 11.73 1.87 -1.24
C ALA A 50 11.09 1.86 -2.64
N HIS A 51 10.49 0.74 -3.05
CA HIS A 51 9.77 0.61 -4.32
C HIS A 51 8.28 0.98 -4.21
N THR A 52 7.78 1.26 -3.01
CA THR A 52 6.35 1.46 -2.75
C THR A 52 5.98 2.88 -2.39
N VAL A 53 6.93 3.66 -1.87
CA VAL A 53 6.73 5.04 -1.43
C VAL A 53 6.53 5.98 -2.62
N ILE A 54 5.58 6.90 -2.50
CA ILE A 54 5.37 7.98 -3.46
C ILE A 54 6.34 9.11 -3.12
N GLU A 55 7.47 9.19 -3.84
CA GLU A 55 8.60 10.07 -3.50
C GLU A 55 8.21 11.55 -3.34
N ASP A 56 7.42 12.08 -4.27
CA ASP A 56 6.95 13.48 -4.25
C ASP A 56 5.88 13.77 -3.20
N ARG A 57 5.39 12.74 -2.49
CA ARG A 57 4.41 12.82 -1.40
C ARG A 57 4.89 12.18 -0.11
N VAL A 58 6.19 11.91 0.02
CA VAL A 58 6.76 11.19 1.16
C VAL A 58 6.50 11.89 2.50
N ARG A 59 6.32 13.22 2.50
CA ARG A 59 5.97 14.06 3.66
C ARG A 59 4.49 14.48 3.68
N GLY A 60 3.64 13.82 2.90
CA GLY A 60 2.20 14.06 2.84
C GLY A 60 1.73 14.77 1.56
N PRO A 61 0.44 15.20 1.52
CA PRO A 61 -0.51 15.17 2.64
C PRO A 61 -0.87 13.75 3.11
N PHE A 62 -1.13 13.59 4.41
CA PHE A 62 -1.59 12.34 5.02
C PHE A 62 -3.09 12.41 5.28
N PRO A 63 -3.95 11.85 4.41
CA PRO A 63 -5.39 11.87 4.60
C PRO A 63 -5.82 11.01 5.79
N LEU A 64 -7.04 11.26 6.28
CA LEU A 64 -7.70 10.34 7.21
C LEU A 64 -7.99 9.01 6.49
N CYS A 65 -7.41 7.93 6.98
CA CYS A 65 -7.60 6.58 6.49
C CYS A 65 -8.36 5.73 7.52
N HIS A 66 -9.26 4.88 7.03
CA HIS A 66 -10.02 3.93 7.86
C HIS A 66 -9.15 2.78 8.42
N LEU A 67 -8.10 2.41 7.67
CA LEU A 67 -7.18 1.27 7.89
C LEU A 67 -7.80 -0.13 7.89
N ASP A 68 -9.09 -0.27 8.16
CA ASP A 68 -9.83 -1.53 8.04
C ASP A 68 -10.98 -1.42 7.04
N LEU A 69 -10.71 -0.79 5.89
CA LEU A 69 -11.74 -0.57 4.88
C LEU A 69 -11.98 -1.87 4.11
N HIS A 70 -13.12 -2.51 4.36
CA HIS A 70 -13.57 -3.69 3.64
C HIS A 70 -15.10 -3.74 3.61
N PHE A 71 -15.69 -4.61 2.78
CA PHE A 71 -17.15 -4.65 2.55
C PHE A 71 -17.99 -4.85 3.82
N GLY A 72 -17.42 -5.45 4.88
CA GLY A 72 -18.09 -5.65 6.16
C GLY A 72 -18.26 -4.35 6.96
N ASN A 73 -17.45 -3.33 6.65
CA ASN A 73 -17.48 -2.00 7.26
C ASN A 73 -18.20 -0.97 6.36
N LEU A 74 -18.75 -1.40 5.22
CA LEU A 74 -19.51 -0.56 4.29
C LEU A 74 -21.00 -0.91 4.37
N LEU A 75 -21.85 0.09 4.61
CA LEU A 75 -23.30 -0.08 4.69
C LEU A 75 -23.96 0.43 3.41
N PHE A 76 -24.84 -0.40 2.83
CA PHE A 76 -25.58 -0.07 1.63
C PHE A 76 -27.10 -0.12 1.89
N ASP A 77 -27.86 0.73 1.23
CA ASP A 77 -29.33 0.60 1.17
C ASP A 77 -29.77 -0.45 0.13
N ASP A 78 -31.08 -0.62 -0.01
CA ASP A 78 -31.69 -1.57 -0.95
C ASP A 78 -31.43 -1.22 -2.44
N GLU A 79 -30.97 0.00 -2.72
CA GLU A 79 -30.61 0.50 -4.05
C GLU A 79 -29.10 0.46 -4.31
N TYR A 80 -28.31 -0.13 -3.39
CA TYR A 80 -26.86 -0.20 -3.43
C TYR A 80 -26.15 1.16 -3.33
N ASN A 81 -26.79 2.18 -2.75
CA ASN A 81 -26.10 3.42 -2.39
C ASN A 81 -25.34 3.19 -1.07
N LEU A 82 -24.09 3.67 -1.00
CA LEU A 82 -23.33 3.68 0.24
C LEU A 82 -23.97 4.67 1.23
N THR A 83 -24.51 4.16 2.34
CA THR A 83 -25.21 4.93 3.36
C THR A 83 -24.38 5.19 4.61
N GLY A 84 -23.32 4.41 4.82
CA GLY A 84 -22.45 4.58 5.97
C GLY A 84 -21.16 3.78 5.90
N VAL A 85 -20.18 4.22 6.69
CA VAL A 85 -18.93 3.52 6.95
C VAL A 85 -18.79 3.41 8.46
N ILE A 86 -18.54 2.21 8.98
CA ILE A 86 -18.50 1.91 10.42
C ILE A 86 -17.14 1.33 10.82
N ASP A 87 -16.90 1.20 12.13
CA ASP A 87 -15.65 0.68 12.71
C ASP A 87 -14.39 1.53 12.45
N TRP A 88 -14.52 2.83 12.73
CA TRP A 88 -13.42 3.80 12.67
C TRP A 88 -12.41 3.69 13.82
N SER A 89 -12.39 2.58 14.56
CA SER A 89 -11.58 2.42 15.78
C SER A 89 -10.08 2.55 15.53
N ASN A 90 -9.62 2.22 14.32
CA ASN A 90 -8.22 2.30 13.89
C ASN A 90 -7.93 3.49 12.97
N ALA A 91 -8.88 4.40 12.80
CA ALA A 91 -8.73 5.49 11.85
C ALA A 91 -7.61 6.45 12.25
N GLN A 92 -6.78 6.85 11.29
CA GLN A 92 -5.68 7.78 11.53
C GLN A 92 -5.30 8.55 10.26
N ALA A 93 -4.56 9.66 10.43
CA ALA A 93 -3.88 10.29 9.32
C ALA A 93 -2.72 9.38 8.87
N ALA A 94 -2.79 8.87 7.64
CA ALA A 94 -1.84 7.87 7.15
C ALA A 94 -1.37 8.17 5.72
N PRO A 95 -0.30 7.51 5.23
CA PRO A 95 0.15 7.66 3.85
C PRO A 95 -0.88 7.23 2.82
N LEU A 96 -0.91 7.89 1.66
CA LEU A 96 -1.82 7.61 0.55
C LEU A 96 -1.68 6.18 0.01
N GLU A 97 -0.48 5.62 0.14
CA GLU A 97 -0.15 4.25 -0.22
C GLU A 97 -1.07 3.22 0.47
N GLN A 98 -1.67 3.56 1.62
CA GLN A 98 -2.66 2.72 2.32
C GLN A 98 -3.87 2.35 1.45
N LEU A 99 -4.26 3.16 0.47
CA LEU A 99 -5.39 2.78 -0.39
C LEU A 99 -5.10 1.49 -1.19
N SER A 100 -3.83 1.23 -1.51
CA SER A 100 -3.42 0.03 -2.24
C SER A 100 -3.55 -1.26 -1.43
N VAL A 101 -3.68 -1.17 -0.10
CA VAL A 101 -3.78 -2.35 0.77
C VAL A 101 -5.22 -2.85 0.94
N CYS A 102 -6.21 -2.15 0.39
CA CYS A 102 -7.62 -2.52 0.42
C CYS A 102 -7.85 -3.95 -0.15
N PRO A 103 -8.35 -4.91 0.66
CA PRO A 103 -8.50 -6.31 0.25
C PRO A 103 -9.36 -6.51 -1.01
N GLU A 104 -10.37 -5.66 -1.20
CA GLU A 104 -11.32 -5.71 -2.32
C GLU A 104 -10.66 -5.41 -3.68
N LEU A 105 -9.48 -4.80 -3.70
CA LEU A 105 -8.77 -4.41 -4.91
C LEU A 105 -7.70 -5.43 -5.35
N VAL A 106 -7.67 -6.60 -4.73
CA VAL A 106 -6.52 -7.51 -4.79
C VAL A 106 -6.93 -8.88 -5.30
N ILE A 107 -6.26 -9.31 -6.38
CA ILE A 107 -6.43 -10.66 -6.92
C ILE A 107 -5.85 -11.71 -5.97
N PHE A 108 -6.56 -12.83 -5.83
CA PHE A 108 -6.10 -13.96 -5.05
C PHE A 108 -5.30 -14.92 -5.95
N PRO A 109 -3.99 -15.12 -5.72
CA PRO A 109 -3.17 -15.96 -6.59
C PRO A 109 -3.57 -17.44 -6.62
N GLY A 110 -4.35 -17.91 -5.64
CA GLY A 110 -4.91 -19.26 -5.61
C GLY A 110 -6.20 -19.43 -6.41
N LEU A 111 -6.80 -18.34 -6.92
CA LEU A 111 -8.01 -18.37 -7.73
C LEU A 111 -7.66 -18.40 -9.22
N SER A 112 -8.56 -19.00 -10.02
CA SER A 112 -8.48 -18.93 -11.48
C SER A 112 -8.65 -17.49 -11.97
N GLN A 113 -8.22 -17.22 -13.21
CA GLN A 113 -8.41 -15.92 -13.84
C GLN A 113 -9.89 -15.49 -13.86
N GLU A 114 -10.79 -16.41 -14.23
CA GLU A 114 -12.24 -16.16 -14.24
C GLU A 114 -12.76 -15.73 -12.86
N LYS A 115 -12.30 -16.38 -11.78
CA LYS A 115 -12.70 -16.03 -10.41
C LYS A 115 -12.09 -14.71 -9.91
N ASN A 116 -10.92 -14.35 -10.42
CA ASN A 116 -10.30 -13.06 -10.13
C ASN A 116 -10.86 -11.91 -10.99
N GLN A 117 -11.55 -12.21 -12.09
CA GLN A 117 -12.01 -11.20 -13.05
C GLN A 117 -12.87 -10.11 -12.41
N PRO A 118 -13.85 -10.41 -11.52
CA PRO A 118 -14.63 -9.35 -10.87
C PRO A 118 -13.78 -8.36 -10.06
N ILE A 119 -12.70 -8.83 -9.45
CA ILE A 119 -11.77 -7.99 -8.69
C ILE A 119 -10.96 -7.08 -9.62
N VAL A 120 -10.51 -7.62 -10.76
CA VAL A 120 -9.81 -6.85 -11.81
C VAL A 120 -10.72 -5.77 -12.40
N ASP A 121 -11.98 -6.12 -12.67
CA ASP A 121 -12.98 -5.20 -13.21
C ASP A 121 -13.28 -4.10 -12.19
N PHE A 122 -13.50 -4.45 -10.93
CA PHE A 122 -13.72 -3.50 -9.85
C PHE A 122 -12.52 -2.56 -9.65
N LYS A 123 -11.29 -3.09 -9.61
CA LYS A 123 -10.07 -2.26 -9.53
C LYS A 123 -9.97 -1.29 -10.70
N THR A 124 -10.28 -1.75 -11.92
CA THR A 124 -10.30 -0.90 -13.12
C THR A 124 -11.31 0.24 -12.99
N LEU A 125 -12.53 -0.06 -12.53
CA LEU A 125 -13.58 0.94 -12.30
C LEU A 125 -13.15 1.97 -11.25
N VAL A 126 -12.58 1.54 -10.12
CA VAL A 126 -12.10 2.44 -9.07
C VAL A 126 -10.98 3.35 -9.59
N ILE A 127 -10.00 2.81 -10.32
CA ILE A 127 -8.92 3.61 -10.92
C ILE A 127 -9.49 4.63 -11.91
N GLN A 128 -10.47 4.24 -12.73
CA GLN A 128 -11.10 5.14 -13.69
C GLN A 128 -11.86 6.27 -13.00
N PHE A 129 -12.63 5.95 -11.96
CA PHE A 129 -13.33 6.94 -11.14
C PHE A 129 -12.36 7.93 -10.49
N LEU A 130 -11.25 7.44 -9.93
CA LEU A 130 -10.20 8.31 -9.37
C LEU A 130 -9.63 9.27 -10.42
N LYS A 131 -9.37 8.79 -11.65
CA LYS A 131 -8.89 9.65 -12.75
C LYS A 131 -9.89 10.75 -13.08
N GLU A 132 -11.17 10.40 -13.16
CA GLU A 132 -12.25 11.35 -13.46
C GLU A 132 -12.36 12.42 -12.38
N MET A 133 -12.38 12.00 -11.11
CA MET A 133 -12.42 12.90 -9.96
C MET A 133 -11.21 13.85 -9.93
N GLU A 134 -9.99 13.33 -10.13
CA GLU A 134 -8.76 14.13 -10.20
C GLU A 134 -8.78 15.14 -11.36
N ASN A 135 -9.35 14.76 -12.51
CA ASN A 135 -9.51 15.65 -13.65
C ASN A 135 -10.53 16.76 -13.40
N GLU A 136 -11.66 16.48 -12.73
CA GLU A 136 -12.65 17.50 -12.36
C GLU A 136 -12.08 18.50 -11.34
N ILE A 137 -11.31 18.01 -10.35
CA ILE A 137 -10.57 18.87 -9.41
C ILE A 137 -9.59 19.78 -10.16
N SER A 138 -8.87 19.24 -11.15
CA SER A 138 -7.90 20.00 -11.95
C SER A 138 -8.56 21.07 -12.83
N LYS A 139 -9.81 20.86 -13.24
CA LYS A 139 -10.60 21.83 -14.04
C LYS A 139 -11.23 22.94 -13.19
N GLY A 140 -11.07 22.92 -11.86
CA GLY A 140 -11.61 23.94 -10.97
C GLY A 140 -13.13 23.92 -10.82
N VAL A 141 -13.80 22.84 -11.23
CA VAL A 141 -15.26 22.69 -11.13
C VAL A 141 -15.62 22.50 -9.66
N GLY A 142 -15.88 23.60 -8.94
CA GLY A 142 -16.44 23.59 -7.57
C GLY A 142 -15.72 24.40 -6.48
N LYS A 143 -14.67 25.18 -6.77
CA LYS A 143 -13.99 25.99 -5.72
C LYS A 143 -14.26 27.49 -5.85
N SER A 144 -15.02 28.03 -4.90
CA SER A 144 -15.13 29.47 -4.61
C SER A 144 -14.09 29.85 -3.55
N THR A 145 -12.83 30.06 -3.96
CA THR A 145 -11.78 30.60 -3.09
C THR A 145 -10.93 31.65 -3.83
N PRO A 146 -10.26 32.59 -3.12
CA PRO A 146 -9.57 33.73 -3.72
C PRO A 146 -8.41 33.32 -4.64
N LEU A 147 -8.19 34.13 -5.68
CA LEU A 147 -7.35 33.84 -6.85
C LEU A 147 -5.84 33.66 -6.54
N ASP A 148 -5.31 34.28 -5.49
CA ASP A 148 -3.87 34.31 -5.24
C ASP A 148 -3.33 33.03 -4.57
N GLU A 149 -4.12 32.36 -3.71
CA GLU A 149 -3.75 31.06 -3.10
C GLU A 149 -3.93 29.87 -4.05
N GLN A 150 -4.69 30.08 -5.14
CA GLN A 150 -4.99 29.06 -6.13
C GLN A 150 -3.84 28.84 -7.11
N GLN A 151 -3.08 29.89 -7.44
CA GLN A 151 -2.03 29.82 -8.46
C GLN A 151 -0.79 29.07 -7.95
N GLU A 152 -0.34 29.34 -6.72
CA GLU A 152 0.79 28.63 -6.09
C GLU A 152 0.45 27.17 -5.75
N ASN A 153 -0.77 26.87 -5.27
CA ASN A 153 -1.22 25.49 -5.01
C ASN A 153 -1.45 24.69 -6.30
N MET A 154 -1.96 25.31 -7.37
CA MET A 154 -2.20 24.61 -8.63
C MET A 154 -0.89 24.21 -9.32
N GLU A 155 0.12 25.08 -9.36
CA GLU A 155 1.43 24.76 -9.94
C GLU A 155 2.17 23.66 -9.18
N GLN A 156 2.14 23.67 -7.85
CA GLN A 156 2.71 22.57 -7.04
C GLN A 156 1.93 21.25 -7.22
N SER A 157 0.59 21.30 -7.33
CA SER A 157 -0.23 20.10 -7.46
C SER A 157 -0.15 19.40 -8.81
N GLN A 158 0.17 20.13 -9.89
CA GLN A 158 0.25 19.57 -11.25
C GLN A 158 1.37 18.55 -11.43
N HIS A 159 2.43 18.65 -10.63
CA HIS A 159 3.58 17.75 -10.68
C HIS A 159 3.50 16.58 -9.70
N LEU A 160 2.56 16.58 -8.76
CA LEU A 160 2.44 15.51 -7.78
C LEU A 160 1.83 14.26 -8.42
N THR A 161 2.38 13.11 -8.05
CA THR A 161 1.89 11.80 -8.45
C THR A 161 0.41 11.68 -8.11
N ARG A 162 -0.40 11.34 -9.11
CA ARG A 162 -1.84 11.13 -8.95
C ARG A 162 -2.10 9.80 -8.25
N LEU A 163 -3.15 9.75 -7.42
CA LEU A 163 -3.54 8.53 -6.73
C LEU A 163 -3.95 7.45 -7.72
N SER A 164 -4.66 7.83 -8.79
CA SER A 164 -5.00 6.90 -9.87
C SER A 164 -3.78 6.31 -10.58
N THR A 165 -2.73 7.12 -10.80
CA THR A 165 -1.46 6.67 -11.37
C THR A 165 -0.77 5.68 -10.44
N TYR A 166 -0.69 6.00 -9.15
CA TYR A 166 -0.11 5.10 -8.15
C TYR A 166 -0.87 3.77 -8.06
N MET A 167 -2.20 3.81 -7.93
CA MET A 167 -3.03 2.60 -7.80
C MET A 167 -2.95 1.66 -9.01
N ALA A 168 -2.63 2.20 -10.18
CA ALA A 168 -2.39 1.44 -11.41
C ALA A 168 -0.97 0.89 -11.56
N SER A 169 -0.03 1.28 -10.68
CA SER A 169 1.39 0.93 -10.78
C SER A 169 1.72 -0.42 -10.13
N GLU A 170 2.88 -0.98 -10.49
CA GLU A 170 3.46 -2.14 -9.80
C GLU A 170 3.80 -1.83 -8.34
N SER A 171 4.14 -0.57 -8.01
CA SER A 171 4.41 -0.13 -6.64
C SER A 171 3.23 -0.35 -5.69
N ALA A 172 2.00 -0.14 -6.17
CA ALA A 172 0.79 -0.44 -5.39
C ALA A 172 0.61 -1.96 -5.17
N GLU A 173 0.97 -2.79 -6.16
CA GLU A 173 0.94 -4.25 -5.97
C GLU A 173 2.02 -4.74 -4.99
N VAL A 174 3.23 -4.19 -5.09
CA VAL A 174 4.31 -4.46 -4.14
C VAL A 174 3.88 -4.03 -2.74
N MET A 175 3.29 -2.84 -2.59
CA MET A 175 2.82 -2.33 -1.31
C MET A 175 1.81 -3.29 -0.68
N HIS A 176 0.78 -3.66 -1.42
CA HIS A 176 -0.22 -4.61 -0.95
C HIS A 176 0.42 -5.92 -0.48
N ARG A 177 1.23 -6.55 -1.34
CA ARG A 177 1.82 -7.87 -1.05
C ARG A 177 2.76 -7.83 0.14
N GLN A 178 3.52 -6.75 0.29
CA GLN A 178 4.44 -6.60 1.40
C GLN A 178 3.66 -6.30 2.68
N TYR A 179 2.71 -5.37 2.65
CA TYR A 179 1.96 -4.90 3.83
C TYR A 179 0.99 -5.95 4.40
N MET A 180 0.29 -6.69 3.53
CA MET A 180 -0.72 -7.67 3.95
C MET A 180 -0.14 -9.07 4.22
N ALA A 181 1.18 -9.25 4.14
CA ALA A 181 1.80 -10.53 4.41
C ALA A 181 1.80 -10.84 5.92
N PRO A 182 1.03 -11.83 6.40
CA PRO A 182 1.16 -12.25 7.80
C PRO A 182 2.56 -12.85 8.02
N PRO A 183 3.09 -12.85 9.25
CA PRO A 183 4.41 -13.39 9.56
C PRO A 183 4.67 -14.80 8.96
N LYS A 184 3.68 -15.71 9.05
CA LYS A 184 3.77 -17.06 8.47
C LYS A 184 3.64 -17.14 6.94
N GLY A 185 3.19 -16.06 6.30
CA GLY A 185 3.05 -15.92 4.85
C GLY A 185 4.18 -15.15 4.19
N SER A 186 5.06 -14.51 4.96
CA SER A 186 6.06 -13.56 4.48
C SER A 186 7.10 -14.17 3.53
N LEU A 187 7.49 -15.44 3.70
CA LEU A 187 8.37 -16.12 2.74
C LEU A 187 7.72 -16.30 1.37
N TRP A 188 6.43 -16.61 1.33
CA TRP A 188 5.70 -16.72 0.07
C TRP A 188 5.50 -15.34 -0.57
N ALA A 189 5.13 -14.34 0.23
CA ALA A 189 4.92 -12.97 -0.24
C ALA A 189 6.22 -12.35 -0.80
N SER A 190 7.35 -12.52 -0.10
CA SER A 190 8.65 -12.00 -0.52
C SER A 190 9.09 -12.58 -1.87
N LYS A 191 8.91 -13.90 -2.10
CA LYS A 191 9.18 -14.52 -3.40
C LYS A 191 8.35 -13.94 -4.54
N ARG A 192 7.13 -13.46 -4.27
CA ARG A 192 6.30 -12.75 -5.26
C ARG A 192 6.78 -11.33 -5.48
N VAL A 193 7.14 -10.62 -4.40
CA VAL A 193 7.69 -9.25 -4.46
C VAL A 193 9.00 -9.21 -5.24
N VAL A 194 9.90 -10.20 -5.08
CA VAL A 194 11.13 -10.32 -5.87
C VAL A 194 10.84 -10.33 -7.37
N LYS A 195 9.82 -11.07 -7.81
CA LYS A 195 9.45 -11.13 -9.23
C LYS A 195 8.91 -9.79 -9.74
N LEU A 196 8.19 -9.05 -8.91
CA LEU A 196 7.70 -7.72 -9.28
C LEU A 196 8.84 -6.71 -9.40
N ILE A 197 9.80 -6.72 -8.46
CA ILE A 197 10.88 -5.74 -8.44
C ILE A 197 11.98 -6.06 -9.46
N TYR A 198 12.36 -7.33 -9.59
CA TYR A 198 13.55 -7.74 -10.34
C TYR A 198 13.25 -8.57 -11.59
N GLY A 199 12.00 -8.98 -11.81
CA GLY A 199 11.64 -9.93 -12.88
C GLY A 199 12.40 -11.25 -12.74
N ASP A 200 12.88 -11.78 -13.86
CA ASP A 200 13.70 -13.00 -13.90
C ASP A 200 15.21 -12.74 -13.78
N ASN A 201 15.62 -11.47 -13.60
CA ASN A 201 17.04 -11.08 -13.58
C ASN A 201 17.76 -11.49 -12.28
N ILE A 202 17.01 -11.60 -11.17
CA ILE A 202 17.55 -11.97 -9.86
C ILE A 202 16.77 -13.17 -9.32
N SER A 203 17.49 -14.26 -9.04
CA SER A 203 16.93 -15.45 -8.42
C SER A 203 16.87 -15.32 -6.90
N TRP A 204 15.93 -16.06 -6.30
CA TRP A 204 15.83 -16.19 -4.85
C TRP A 204 17.13 -16.70 -4.21
N GLU A 205 17.81 -17.64 -4.86
CA GLU A 205 19.08 -18.19 -4.40
C GLU A 205 20.20 -17.15 -4.34
N GLN A 206 20.23 -16.20 -5.28
CA GLN A 206 21.19 -15.10 -5.24
C GLN A 206 20.90 -14.17 -4.05
N LEU A 207 19.63 -13.83 -3.82
CA LEU A 207 19.23 -13.02 -2.67
C LEU A 207 19.54 -13.73 -1.35
N ARG A 208 19.28 -15.04 -1.26
CA ARG A 208 19.58 -15.84 -0.06
C ARG A 208 21.06 -15.87 0.27
N LYS A 209 21.93 -15.96 -0.75
CA LYS A 209 23.39 -15.89 -0.54
C LYS A 209 23.86 -14.55 0.05
N VAL A 210 23.16 -13.45 -0.28
CA VAL A 210 23.51 -12.11 0.20
C VAL A 210 22.89 -11.85 1.56
N TYR A 211 21.58 -12.06 1.69
CA TYR A 211 20.79 -11.63 2.84
C TYR A 211 20.55 -12.72 3.89
N GLY A 212 20.65 -13.99 3.52
CA GLY A 212 20.36 -15.12 4.41
C GLY A 212 21.35 -15.31 5.57
N CYS A 213 22.43 -14.54 5.59
CA CYS A 213 23.39 -14.47 6.71
C CYS A 213 23.59 -13.04 7.22
N MET A 214 22.84 -12.06 6.69
CA MET A 214 23.02 -10.66 7.03
C MET A 214 22.12 -10.29 8.21
N PRO A 215 22.67 -9.78 9.34
CA PRO A 215 21.87 -9.39 10.49
C PRO A 215 20.79 -8.38 10.11
N LEU A 216 19.57 -8.64 10.53
CA LEU A 216 18.45 -7.72 10.32
C LEU A 216 18.49 -6.63 11.39
N LEU A 217 19.18 -5.51 11.09
CA LEU A 217 19.20 -4.32 11.96
C LEU A 217 17.79 -3.79 12.23
#